data_AF-A0A8S4RVP0-F1
#
_entry.id   AF-A0A8S4RVP0-F1
#
_cell.length_a   1.000
_cell.length_b   1.000
_cell.length_c   1.000
_cell.angle_alpha   90.00
_cell.angle_beta   90.00
_cell.angle_gamma   90.00
#
_symmetry.space_group_name_H-M   'P 1'
#
loop_
_entity.id
_entity.type
_entity.pdbx_description
1 polymer ?
#
loop_
_entity_poly.entity_id
_entity_poly.type
_entity_poly.pdbx_seq_one_letter_code
_entity_poly.pdbx_strand_id
1 'polypeptide(L)'
;MYCFRAYSWYQHIRSHGDPIANNYTFHTVITANDSSPKPLRDLRNRCLNPGKYSHYLERWLGEYSAHQLHVLDGSLLRAEPATAMNALQKFLKIPHLDYQKLLKYDPKKGFFCQAVSNEKTKCLGKSKGRIYPPMEDRSVKFLRRYYTPHNTALSKLLVRLGRPVPQWLKDELSNG
;
A
#
# COMPACT_ATOMS: atom_id res chain seq x y z
N MET A 1 4.90 4.20 2.49
CA MET A 1 3.71 3.52 1.88
C MET A 1 2.80 2.83 2.91
N TYR A 2 3.33 2.22 3.97
CA TYR A 2 2.54 1.52 4.98
C TYR A 2 1.70 2.44 5.90
N CYS A 3 2.23 3.63 6.25
CA CYS A 3 1.45 4.66 6.97
C CYS A 3 0.19 5.00 6.16
N PHE A 4 0.37 5.22 4.86
CA PHE A 4 -0.72 5.49 3.93
C PHE A 4 -1.67 4.30 3.75
N ARG A 5 -1.21 3.05 3.84
CA ARG A 5 -2.10 1.87 3.77
C ARG A 5 -3.03 1.78 4.98
N ALA A 6 -2.53 1.92 6.20
CA ALA A 6 -3.37 1.88 7.40
C ALA A 6 -4.36 3.05 7.43
N TYR A 7 -3.88 4.26 7.09
CA TYR A 7 -4.72 5.45 7.03
C TYR A 7 -5.76 5.40 5.91
N SER A 8 -5.36 4.91 4.72
CA SER A 8 -6.29 4.70 3.62
C SER A 8 -7.38 3.69 3.95
N TRP A 9 -7.08 2.65 4.75
CA TRP A 9 -8.09 1.72 5.22
C TRP A 9 -9.07 2.39 6.18
N TYR A 10 -8.57 3.13 7.19
CA TYR A 10 -9.40 3.91 8.11
C TYR A 10 -10.32 4.88 7.36
N GLN A 11 -9.78 5.62 6.38
CA GLN A 11 -10.60 6.54 5.60
C GLN A 11 -11.58 5.83 4.66
N HIS A 12 -11.23 4.63 4.17
CA HIS A 12 -12.13 3.81 3.37
C HIS A 12 -13.37 3.40 4.18
N ILE A 13 -13.21 2.82 5.36
CA ILE A 13 -14.35 2.40 6.19
C ILE A 13 -15.13 3.60 6.73
N ARG A 14 -14.47 4.74 7.00
CA ARG A 14 -15.14 5.98 7.42
C ARG A 14 -16.08 6.47 6.33
N SER A 15 -15.66 6.39 5.07
CA SER A 15 -16.52 6.70 3.91
C SER A 15 -17.71 5.75 3.73
N HIS A 16 -17.67 4.58 4.39
CA HIS A 16 -18.77 3.61 4.43
C HIS A 16 -19.65 3.75 5.68
N GLY A 17 -19.44 4.79 6.50
CA GLY A 17 -20.29 5.04 7.67
C GLY A 17 -19.95 4.20 8.89
N ASP A 18 -18.76 3.59 8.97
CA ASP A 18 -18.36 2.80 10.15
C ASP A 18 -18.42 3.68 11.41
N PRO A 19 -19.23 3.29 12.43
CA PRO A 19 -19.50 4.14 13.59
C PRO A 19 -18.26 4.36 14.45
N ILE A 20 -17.34 3.40 14.51
CA ILE A 20 -16.07 3.56 15.23
C ILE A 20 -15.16 4.53 14.47
N ALA A 21 -15.05 4.38 13.14
CA ALA A 21 -14.22 5.28 12.34
C ALA A 21 -14.75 6.73 12.30
N ASN A 22 -16.06 6.91 12.45
CA ASN A 22 -16.70 8.22 12.53
C ASN A 22 -16.57 8.87 13.92
N ASN A 23 -16.63 8.07 15.00
CA ASN A 23 -16.59 8.59 16.36
C ASN A 23 -15.16 8.77 16.91
N TYR A 24 -14.16 8.08 16.33
CA TYR A 24 -12.78 8.13 16.79
C TYR A 24 -11.84 8.66 15.72
N THR A 25 -10.87 9.48 16.15
CA THR A 25 -9.78 9.93 15.28
C THR A 25 -8.90 8.74 14.87
N PHE A 26 -8.18 8.87 13.76
CA PHE A 26 -7.24 7.85 13.34
C PHE A 26 -6.20 7.54 14.41
N HIS A 27 -5.70 8.57 15.11
CA HIS A 27 -4.72 8.40 16.18
C HIS A 27 -5.27 7.54 17.32
N THR A 28 -6.50 7.83 17.77
CA THR A 28 -7.18 7.05 18.82
C THR A 28 -7.37 5.60 18.41
N VAL A 29 -7.70 5.36 17.13
CA VAL A 29 -7.84 3.99 16.60
C VAL A 29 -6.51 3.24 16.65
N ILE A 30 -5.42 3.79 16.10
CA ILE A 30 -4.14 3.06 16.00
C ILE A 30 -3.43 2.88 17.34
N THR A 31 -3.73 3.72 18.33
CA THR A 31 -3.17 3.65 19.69
C THR A 31 -4.06 2.92 20.69
N ALA A 32 -5.22 2.41 20.27
CA ALA A 32 -6.09 1.62 21.13
C ALA A 32 -5.30 0.47 21.77
N ASN A 33 -5.54 0.19 23.04
CA ASN A 33 -4.83 -0.80 23.86
C ASN A 33 -5.81 -1.85 24.41
N ASP A 34 -5.37 -2.71 25.32
CA ASP A 34 -6.20 -3.80 25.83
C ASP A 34 -7.38 -3.30 26.69
N SER A 35 -7.22 -2.14 27.34
CA SER A 35 -8.29 -1.46 28.08
C SER A 35 -9.32 -0.76 27.18
N SER A 36 -9.02 -0.61 25.88
CA SER A 36 -9.94 0.05 24.92
C SER A 36 -11.11 -0.85 24.53
N PRO A 37 -12.30 -0.32 24.17
CA PRO A 37 -13.44 -1.13 23.76
C PRO A 37 -13.13 -2.10 22.62
N LYS A 38 -13.71 -3.31 22.65
CA LYS A 38 -13.47 -4.35 21.64
C LYS A 38 -13.64 -3.86 20.19
N PRO A 39 -14.71 -3.12 19.82
CA PRO A 39 -14.87 -2.62 18.45
C PRO A 39 -13.74 -1.70 17.99
N LEU A 40 -13.18 -0.90 18.91
CA LEU A 40 -12.05 -0.01 18.63
C LEU A 40 -10.76 -0.82 18.39
N ARG A 41 -10.51 -1.85 19.20
CA ARG A 41 -9.37 -2.77 19.01
C ARG A 41 -9.51 -3.59 17.72
N ASP A 42 -10.71 -4.02 17.37
CA ASP A 42 -10.97 -4.75 16.13
C ASP A 42 -10.69 -3.85 14.92
N LEU A 43 -11.07 -2.57 14.98
CA LEU A 43 -10.71 -1.61 13.96
C LEU A 43 -9.20 -1.35 13.89
N ARG A 44 -8.53 -1.12 15.02
CA ARG A 44 -7.07 -1.02 15.11
C ARG A 44 -6.39 -2.19 14.39
N ASN A 45 -6.83 -3.41 14.68
CA ASN A 45 -6.27 -4.62 14.09
C ASN A 45 -6.49 -4.67 12.56
N ARG A 46 -7.68 -4.29 12.06
CA ARG A 46 -7.94 -4.19 10.61
C ARG A 46 -7.08 -3.12 9.91
N CYS A 47 -6.77 -2.03 10.60
CA CYS A 47 -5.87 -0.98 10.10
C CYS A 47 -4.40 -1.45 10.06
N LEU A 48 -3.92 -2.03 11.16
CA LEU A 48 -2.48 -2.27 11.40
C LEU A 48 -1.99 -3.63 10.91
N ASN A 49 -2.72 -4.71 11.22
CA ASN A 49 -2.21 -6.07 10.98
C ASN A 49 -1.86 -6.30 9.53
N PRO A 50 -2.69 -5.95 8.52
CA PRO A 50 -2.35 -6.29 7.14
C PRO A 50 -1.27 -5.37 6.52
N GLY A 51 -0.66 -4.47 7.31
CA GLY A 51 0.60 -3.80 6.98
C GLY A 51 1.86 -4.59 7.37
N LYS A 52 1.72 -5.70 8.12
CA LYS A 52 2.83 -6.59 8.52
C LYS A 52 3.25 -7.49 7.36
N TYR A 53 3.78 -6.91 6.29
CA TYR A 53 3.94 -7.58 5.00
C TYR A 53 4.81 -8.85 5.07
N SER A 54 5.91 -8.84 5.82
CA SER A 54 6.78 -10.02 5.97
C SER A 54 6.03 -11.23 6.50
N HIS A 55 5.25 -11.05 7.56
CA HIS A 55 4.44 -12.10 8.19
C HIS A 55 3.51 -12.81 7.21
N TYR A 56 2.83 -12.06 6.34
CA TYR A 56 1.94 -12.67 5.35
C TYR A 56 2.70 -13.25 4.16
N LEU A 57 3.78 -12.59 3.72
CA LEU A 57 4.60 -13.10 2.61
C LEU A 57 5.26 -14.43 2.97
N GLU A 58 5.72 -14.60 4.21
CA GLU A 58 6.28 -15.88 4.68
C GLU A 58 5.24 -17.01 4.68
N ARG A 59 3.97 -16.72 4.98
CA ARG A 59 2.89 -17.72 4.84
C ARG A 59 2.70 -18.16 3.39
N TRP A 60 2.69 -17.21 2.45
CA TRP A 60 2.61 -17.55 1.02
C TRP A 60 3.83 -18.36 0.56
N LEU A 61 5.01 -18.08 1.11
CA LEU A 61 6.23 -18.83 0.80
C LEU A 61 6.29 -20.23 1.42
N GLY A 62 5.40 -20.55 2.37
CA GLY A 62 5.21 -21.91 2.86
C GLY A 62 4.49 -22.80 1.85
N GLU A 63 3.67 -22.20 0.97
CA GLU A 63 2.83 -22.92 0.00
C GLU A 63 3.34 -22.79 -1.44
N TYR A 64 4.00 -21.67 -1.77
CA TYR A 64 4.48 -21.37 -3.11
C TYR A 64 5.97 -21.09 -3.12
N SER A 65 6.66 -21.59 -4.15
CA SER A 65 8.06 -21.24 -4.33
C SER A 65 8.23 -19.74 -4.56
N ALA A 66 9.39 -19.21 -4.18
CA ALA A 66 9.70 -17.80 -4.37
C ALA A 66 9.51 -17.37 -5.84
N HIS A 67 9.84 -18.21 -6.81
CA HIS A 67 9.73 -17.94 -8.25
C HIS A 67 8.29 -17.81 -8.76
N GLN A 68 7.29 -18.29 -8.00
CA GLN A 68 5.86 -18.17 -8.35
C GLN A 68 5.21 -16.91 -7.78
N LEU A 69 5.94 -16.14 -6.96
CA LEU A 69 5.43 -14.92 -6.36
C LEU A 69 6.07 -13.70 -7.03
N HIS A 70 5.29 -12.66 -7.29
CA HIS A 70 5.81 -11.37 -7.74
C HIS A 70 5.38 -10.28 -6.77
N VAL A 71 6.35 -9.67 -6.08
CA VAL A 71 6.11 -8.55 -5.17
C VAL A 71 6.25 -7.25 -5.95
N LEU A 72 5.13 -6.56 -6.14
CA LEU A 72 5.08 -5.32 -6.90
C LEU A 72 5.24 -4.10 -5.97
N ASP A 73 6.07 -3.13 -6.36
CA ASP A 73 6.21 -1.86 -5.63
C ASP A 73 5.04 -0.92 -5.95
N GLY A 74 4.13 -0.74 -5.00
CA GLY A 74 2.98 0.14 -5.15
C GLY A 74 3.32 1.61 -5.40
N SER A 75 4.48 2.10 -4.92
CA SER A 75 4.93 3.46 -5.20
C SER A 75 5.35 3.59 -6.67
N LEU A 76 6.08 2.59 -7.19
CA LEU A 76 6.44 2.52 -8.60
C LEU A 76 5.22 2.37 -9.50
N LEU A 77 4.26 1.50 -9.16
CA LEU A 77 3.03 1.37 -9.95
C LEU A 77 2.25 2.68 -10.01
N ARG A 78 2.26 3.48 -8.94
CA ARG A 78 1.58 4.78 -8.93
C ARG A 78 2.33 5.81 -9.79
N ALA A 79 3.64 5.88 -9.68
CA ALA A 79 4.46 6.91 -10.33
C ALA A 79 4.80 6.58 -11.79
N GLU A 80 5.09 5.32 -12.07
CA GLU A 80 5.57 4.81 -13.36
C GLU A 80 4.92 3.44 -13.66
N PRO A 81 3.60 3.38 -13.91
CA PRO A 81 2.88 2.12 -14.07
C PRO A 81 3.39 1.30 -15.25
N ALA A 82 3.84 1.93 -16.35
CA ALA A 82 4.39 1.19 -17.48
C ALA A 82 5.63 0.37 -17.08
N THR A 83 6.52 0.95 -16.27
CA THR A 83 7.71 0.26 -15.74
C THR A 83 7.32 -0.93 -14.86
N ALA A 84 6.38 -0.72 -13.93
CA ALA A 84 5.87 -1.79 -13.07
C ALA A 84 5.19 -2.92 -13.87
N MET A 85 4.36 -2.57 -14.86
CA MET A 85 3.68 -3.54 -15.72
C MET A 85 4.66 -4.30 -16.62
N ASN A 86 5.72 -3.66 -17.12
CA ASN A 86 6.77 -4.35 -17.88
C ASN A 86 7.47 -5.42 -17.05
N ALA A 87 7.76 -5.16 -15.78
CA ALA A 87 8.30 -6.18 -14.87
C ALA A 87 7.32 -7.33 -14.64
N LEU A 88 6.03 -7.02 -14.48
CA LEU A 88 4.98 -8.02 -14.30
C LEU A 88 4.80 -8.91 -15.56
N GLN A 89 4.81 -8.32 -16.75
CA GLN A 89 4.69 -9.06 -18.01
C GLN A 89 5.85 -10.05 -18.20
N LYS A 90 7.08 -9.62 -17.90
CA LYS A 90 8.27 -10.48 -17.93
C LYS A 90 8.14 -11.65 -16.94
N PHE A 91 7.65 -11.38 -15.74
CA PHE A 91 7.40 -12.41 -14.74
C PHE A 91 6.35 -13.44 -15.20
N LEU A 92 5.24 -12.97 -15.79
CA LEU A 92 4.16 -13.82 -16.30
C LEU A 92 4.49 -14.53 -17.62
N LYS A 93 5.59 -14.16 -18.29
CA LYS A 93 6.00 -14.68 -19.61
C LYS A 93 4.92 -14.52 -20.69
N ILE A 94 4.25 -13.37 -20.69
CA ILE A 94 3.21 -13.03 -21.68
C ILE A 94 3.75 -12.11 -22.78
N PRO A 95 3.09 -12.04 -23.96
CA PRO A 95 3.46 -11.12 -25.02
C PRO A 95 3.56 -9.67 -24.52
N HIS A 96 4.56 -8.94 -25.03
CA HIS A 96 4.80 -7.58 -24.60
C HIS A 96 3.69 -6.63 -25.07
N LEU A 97 3.09 -5.95 -24.11
CA LEU A 97 2.18 -4.83 -24.30
C LEU A 97 2.86 -3.53 -23.86
N ASP A 98 2.88 -2.55 -24.75
CA ASP A 98 3.49 -1.24 -24.50
C ASP A 98 2.54 -0.35 -23.68
N TYR A 99 2.64 -0.47 -22.35
CA TYR A 99 1.85 0.33 -21.43
C TYR A 99 2.17 1.83 -21.46
N GLN A 100 3.28 2.27 -22.07
CA GLN A 100 3.55 3.71 -22.23
C GLN A 100 2.55 4.36 -23.20
N LYS A 101 2.10 3.60 -24.21
CA LYS A 101 1.08 4.05 -25.17
C LYS A 101 -0.34 3.91 -24.64
N LEU A 102 -0.56 2.95 -23.73
CA LEU A 102 -1.89 2.63 -23.22
C LEU A 102 -2.27 3.38 -21.94
N LEU A 103 -1.31 4.00 -21.27
CA LEU A 103 -1.52 4.74 -20.03
C LEU A 103 -1.13 6.20 -20.20
N LYS A 104 -2.02 7.09 -19.77
CA LYS A 104 -1.78 8.53 -19.76
C LYS A 104 -2.03 9.08 -18.36
N TYR A 105 -1.15 9.95 -17.88
CA TYR A 105 -1.38 10.66 -16.62
C TYR A 105 -2.52 11.67 -16.80
N ASP A 106 -3.49 11.62 -15.89
CA ASP A 106 -4.58 12.58 -15.84
C ASP A 106 -4.34 13.53 -14.66
N PRO A 107 -3.97 14.82 -14.91
CA PRO A 107 -3.66 15.77 -13.84
C PRO A 107 -4.84 16.08 -12.93
N LYS A 108 -6.07 16.04 -13.45
CA LYS A 108 -7.29 16.28 -12.66
C LYS A 108 -7.55 15.10 -11.72
N LYS A 109 -7.29 13.89 -12.18
CA LYS A 109 -7.41 12.67 -11.36
C LYS A 109 -6.24 12.53 -10.38
N GLY A 110 -5.03 12.93 -10.78
CA GLY A 110 -3.79 12.75 -10.03
C GLY A 110 -3.19 11.33 -10.14
N PHE A 111 -3.60 10.57 -11.17
CA PHE A 111 -3.20 9.18 -11.41
C PHE A 111 -3.11 8.89 -12.91
N PHE A 112 -2.41 7.81 -13.26
CA PHE A 112 -2.46 7.24 -14.61
C PHE A 112 -3.81 6.55 -14.87
N CYS A 113 -4.31 6.73 -16.08
CA CYS A 113 -5.57 6.21 -16.57
C CYS A 113 -5.37 5.51 -17.92
N GLN A 114 -6.32 4.67 -18.31
CA GLN A 114 -6.29 4.05 -19.63
C GLN A 114 -6.49 5.12 -20.71
N ALA A 115 -5.60 5.18 -21.70
CA ALA A 115 -5.79 5.98 -22.90
C ALA A 115 -6.82 5.30 -23.80
N VAL A 116 -7.90 6.01 -24.14
CA VAL A 116 -8.93 5.53 -25.09
C VAL A 116 -8.76 6.22 -26.44
N SER A 117 -8.34 7.49 -26.42
CA SER A 117 -7.90 8.27 -27.57
C SER A 117 -6.87 9.31 -27.12
N ASN A 118 -6.31 10.10 -28.04
CA ASN A 118 -5.31 11.12 -27.71
C ASN A 118 -5.76 12.10 -26.61
N GLU A 119 -7.06 12.37 -26.51
CA GLU A 119 -7.64 13.32 -25.55
C GLU A 119 -8.49 12.67 -24.46
N LYS A 120 -8.96 11.45 -24.67
CA LYS A 120 -9.90 10.78 -23.74
C LYS A 120 -9.21 9.72 -22.90
N THR A 121 -9.29 9.89 -21.59
CA THR A 121 -8.85 8.91 -20.59
C THR A 121 -10.06 8.19 -19.98
N LYS A 122 -9.89 6.90 -19.68
CA LYS A 122 -10.79 6.14 -18.83
C LYS A 122 -10.09 5.86 -17.50
N CYS A 123 -10.41 6.69 -16.51
CA CYS A 123 -9.84 6.60 -15.17
C CYS A 123 -10.59 5.62 -14.26
N LEU A 124 -9.91 5.14 -13.23
CA LEU A 124 -10.57 4.42 -12.14
C LEU A 124 -11.61 5.31 -11.45
N GLY A 125 -12.70 4.69 -10.99
CA GLY A 125 -13.85 5.39 -10.41
C GLY A 125 -13.54 6.25 -9.17
N LYS A 126 -14.54 7.00 -8.71
CA LYS A 126 -14.40 7.96 -7.59
C LYS A 126 -13.93 7.34 -6.27
N SER A 127 -14.15 6.04 -6.07
CA SER A 127 -13.69 5.30 -4.88
C SER A 127 -12.19 5.01 -4.87
N LYS A 128 -11.48 5.22 -5.98
CA LYS A 128 -10.03 4.99 -6.12
C LYS A 128 -9.29 6.32 -6.21
N GLY A 129 -8.24 6.47 -5.38
CA GLY A 129 -7.48 7.71 -5.30
C GLY A 129 -8.22 8.84 -4.57
N ARG A 130 -9.00 8.51 -3.53
CA ARG A 130 -9.68 9.51 -2.71
C ARG A 130 -8.66 10.43 -2.06
N ILE A 131 -8.94 11.72 -2.08
CA ILE A 131 -8.15 12.73 -1.39
C ILE A 131 -8.61 12.75 0.06
N TYR A 132 -7.66 12.55 0.96
CA TYR A 132 -7.90 12.57 2.40
C TYR A 132 -7.13 13.74 3.02
N PRO A 133 -7.60 14.29 4.14
CA PRO A 133 -6.78 15.18 4.95
C PRO A 133 -5.40 14.56 5.21
N PRO A 134 -4.34 15.37 5.34
CA PRO A 134 -3.05 14.88 5.78
C PRO A 134 -3.18 14.13 7.12
N MET A 135 -2.39 13.07 7.28
CA MET A 135 -2.32 12.35 8.54
C MET A 135 -1.59 13.19 9.59
N GLU A 136 -2.09 13.20 10.82
CA GLU A 136 -1.42 13.88 11.94
C GLU A 136 0.00 13.35 12.16
N ASP A 137 0.95 14.25 12.41
CA ASP A 137 2.37 13.91 12.62
C ASP A 137 2.59 12.89 13.73
N ARG A 138 1.84 12.99 14.83
CA ARG A 138 1.89 12.01 15.93
C ARG A 138 1.49 10.60 15.47
N SER A 139 0.56 10.49 14.54
CA SER A 139 0.16 9.21 13.95
C SER A 139 1.22 8.67 13.01
N VAL A 140 1.85 9.53 12.20
CA VAL A 140 2.99 9.15 11.35
C VAL A 140 4.14 8.62 12.22
N LYS A 141 4.53 9.36 13.28
CA LYS A 141 5.58 8.96 14.23
C LYS A 141 5.26 7.63 14.91
N PHE A 142 4.01 7.43 15.35
CA PHE A 142 3.58 6.17 15.94
C PHE A 142 3.70 5.01 14.94
N LEU A 143 3.16 5.17 13.72
CA LEU A 143 3.20 4.11 12.71
C LEU A 143 4.62 3.78 12.28
N ARG A 144 5.51 4.77 12.17
CA ARG A 144 6.94 4.53 11.92
C ARG A 144 7.51 3.57 12.96
N ARG A 145 7.42 3.94 14.24
CA ARG A 145 7.91 3.10 15.36
C ARG A 145 7.27 1.72 15.36
N TYR A 146 5.95 1.64 15.14
CA TYR A 146 5.21 0.38 15.11
C TYR A 146 5.70 -0.56 13.99
N TYR A 147 5.93 -0.03 12.78
CA TYR A 147 6.29 -0.84 11.62
C TYR A 147 7.79 -1.02 11.43
N THR A 148 8.68 -0.26 12.09
CA THR A 148 10.14 -0.46 12.01
C THR A 148 10.57 -1.93 12.09
N PRO A 149 10.20 -2.72 13.13
CA PRO A 149 10.59 -4.13 13.19
C PRO A 149 10.03 -4.96 12.03
N HIS A 150 8.80 -4.68 11.59
CA HIS A 150 8.16 -5.37 10.47
C HIS A 150 8.80 -5.04 9.12
N ASN A 151 9.20 -3.77 8.92
CA ASN A 151 9.88 -3.27 7.74
C ASN A 151 11.31 -3.82 7.65
N THR A 152 12.02 -3.89 8.76
CA THR A 152 13.34 -4.54 8.84
C THR A 152 13.23 -6.01 8.45
N ALA A 153 12.24 -6.73 8.98
CA ALA A 153 11.99 -8.13 8.61
C ALA A 153 11.64 -8.28 7.12
N LEU A 154 10.82 -7.38 6.56
CA LEU A 154 10.51 -7.39 5.13
C LEU A 154 11.74 -7.13 4.27
N SER A 155 12.58 -6.17 4.63
CA SER A 155 13.82 -5.87 3.90
C SER A 155 14.73 -7.10 3.85
N LYS A 156 14.98 -7.72 5.01
CA LYS A 156 15.77 -8.96 5.11
C LYS A 156 15.16 -10.10 4.28
N LEU A 157 13.84 -10.27 4.34
CA LEU A 157 13.12 -11.28 3.58
C LEU A 157 13.29 -11.07 2.07
N LEU A 158 13.11 -9.84 1.57
CA LEU A 158 13.28 -9.54 0.14
C LEU A 158 14.70 -9.81 -0.34
N VAL A 159 15.71 -9.42 0.44
CA VAL A 159 17.12 -9.73 0.14
C VAL A 159 17.35 -11.25 0.09
N ARG A 160 16.85 -12.01 1.07
CA ARG A 160 16.94 -13.48 1.08
C ARG A 160 16.30 -14.12 -0.15
N LEU A 161 15.24 -13.52 -0.69
CA LEU A 161 14.54 -13.98 -1.88
C LEU A 161 15.19 -13.49 -3.19
N GLY A 162 16.32 -12.78 -3.14
CA GLY A 162 16.97 -12.19 -4.31
C GLY A 162 16.14 -11.09 -4.98
N ARG A 163 15.27 -10.41 -4.23
CA ARG A 163 14.38 -9.37 -4.74
C ARG A 163 14.90 -7.98 -4.42
N PRO A 164 14.70 -6.99 -5.33
CA PRO A 164 15.06 -5.62 -5.03
C PRO A 164 14.21 -5.10 -3.87
N VAL A 165 14.86 -4.44 -2.91
CA VAL A 165 14.16 -3.73 -1.84
C VAL A 165 13.57 -2.44 -2.43
N PRO A 166 12.25 -2.20 -2.30
CA PRO A 166 11.60 -0.98 -2.77
C PRO A 166 12.24 0.30 -2.19
N GLN A 167 12.27 1.38 -2.97
CA GLN A 167 12.92 2.62 -2.55
C GLN A 167 12.28 3.20 -1.28
N TRP A 168 10.94 3.19 -1.20
CA TRP A 168 10.23 3.66 -0.01
C TRP A 168 10.62 2.89 1.26
N LEU A 169 11.02 1.62 1.15
CA LEU A 169 11.42 0.81 2.29
C LEU A 169 12.86 1.14 2.71
N LYS A 170 13.74 1.41 1.74
CA LYS A 170 15.09 1.90 2.01
C LYS A 170 15.04 3.25 2.72
N ASP A 171 14.29 4.20 2.18
CA ASP A 171 14.18 5.57 2.75
C ASP A 171 13.67 5.54 4.19
N GLU A 172 12.72 4.66 4.51
CA GLU A 172 12.15 4.54 5.85
C GLU A 172 13.12 3.87 6.85
N LEU A 173 13.99 2.97 6.39
CA LEU A 173 14.98 2.32 7.25
C LEU A 173 16.26 3.15 7.42
N SER A 174 16.59 4.02 6.47
CA SER A 174 17.73 4.94 6.54
C SER A 174 17.44 6.18 7.39
N ASN A 175 16.18 6.61 7.47
CA ASN A 175 15.75 7.77 8.26
C ASN A 175 15.22 7.38 9.67
N GLY A 176 15.69 6.23 10.18
CA GLY A 176 15.29 5.64 11.46
C GLY A 176 16.11 6.13 12.64
#